data_AF-A0A7V7WL95-F1
#
_entry.id   AF-A0A7V7WL95-F1
#
_cell.length_a   1.000
_cell.length_b   1.000
_cell.length_c   1.000
_cell.angle_alpha   90.00
_cell.angle_beta   90.00
_cell.angle_gamma   90.00
#
_symmetry.space_group_name_H-M   'P 1'
#
loop_
_entity.id
_entity.type
_entity.pdbx_description
1 polymer ?
#
loop_
_entity_poly.entity_id
_entity_poly.type
_entity_poly.pdbx_seq_one_letter_code
_entity_poly.pdbx_strand_id
1 'polypeptide(L)'
;MSTKLSLVAESEPAEPKGGAGGGGSVIRVGSLDSIAAVRTECARLYRAARRASGPEPDAQTAGRLTYILQAIARCIEGSELEKRVAALEQRDRP
;
A
#
# COMPACT_ATOMS: atom_id res chain seq x y z
N MET A 1 -16.31 37.99 56.25
CA MET A 1 -15.26 38.42 55.30
C MET A 1 -14.56 37.16 54.82
N SER A 2 -15.14 36.39 53.89
CA SER A 2 -15.11 36.53 52.42
C SER A 2 -13.70 36.59 51.83
N THR A 3 -13.12 35.43 51.55
CA THR A 3 -11.91 35.30 50.72
C THR A 3 -11.98 34.04 49.85
N LYS A 4 -12.58 34.22 48.67
CA LYS A 4 -12.27 33.65 47.35
C LYS A 4 -11.86 32.17 47.27
N LEU A 5 -12.84 31.35 46.87
CA LEU A 5 -12.66 30.10 46.13
C LEU A 5 -12.30 30.46 44.67
N SER A 6 -11.04 30.32 44.26
CA SER A 6 -10.63 30.49 42.86
C SER A 6 -10.76 29.16 42.11
N LEU A 7 -11.57 29.20 41.05
CA LEU A 7 -11.80 28.14 40.06
C LEU A 7 -10.47 27.51 39.59
N VAL A 8 -10.40 26.18 39.68
CA VAL A 8 -9.47 25.39 38.86
C VAL A 8 -10.10 25.28 37.48
N ALA A 9 -9.43 25.84 36.48
CA ALA A 9 -9.82 25.73 35.08
C ALA A 9 -9.68 24.27 34.62
N GLU A 10 -10.79 23.65 34.25
CA GLU A 10 -10.79 22.43 33.46
C GLU A 10 -10.16 22.74 32.10
N SER A 11 -9.00 22.16 31.82
CA SER A 11 -8.40 22.19 30.49
C SER A 11 -9.13 21.19 29.60
N GLU A 12 -9.91 21.69 28.64
CA GLU A 12 -10.54 20.88 27.60
C GLU A 12 -9.49 20.05 26.82
N PRO A 13 -9.78 18.79 26.47
CA PRO A 13 -8.88 17.98 25.66
C PRO A 13 -8.86 18.49 24.21
N ALA A 14 -7.65 18.80 23.73
CA ALA A 14 -7.42 19.21 22.35
C ALA A 14 -7.91 18.13 21.35
N GLU A 15 -8.85 18.50 20.49
CA GLU A 15 -9.31 17.66 19.38
C GLU A 15 -8.14 17.28 18.46
N PRO A 16 -8.11 16.04 17.92
CA PRO A 16 -7.06 15.64 16.99
C PRO A 16 -7.20 16.43 15.69
N LYS A 17 -6.20 17.27 15.38
CA LYS A 17 -6.11 17.98 14.11
C LYS A 17 -6.14 16.97 12.96
N GLY A 18 -7.16 17.13 12.12
CA GLY A 18 -7.45 16.28 10.98
C GLY A 18 -6.24 15.98 10.11
N GLY A 19 -6.12 14.71 9.73
CA GLY A 19 -5.11 14.24 8.78
C GLY A 19 -5.25 15.00 7.47
N ALA A 20 -4.17 15.68 7.08
CA ALA A 20 -4.04 16.23 5.74
C ALA A 20 -4.06 15.06 4.74
N GLY A 21 -5.23 14.80 4.16
CA GLY A 21 -5.40 13.92 3.01
C GLY A 21 -4.66 14.54 1.83
N GLY A 22 -3.38 14.19 1.71
CA GLY A 22 -2.49 14.65 0.64
C GLY A 22 -3.08 14.34 -0.74
N GLY A 23 -3.01 15.33 -1.62
CA GLY A 23 -3.66 15.37 -2.93
C GLY A 23 -3.59 14.05 -3.69
N GLY A 24 -4.77 13.52 -4.00
CA GLY A 24 -4.94 12.35 -4.84
C GLY A 24 -4.42 12.62 -6.24
N SER A 25 -3.15 12.27 -6.48
CA SER A 25 -2.67 12.03 -7.84
C SER A 25 -3.63 11.02 -8.48
N VAL A 26 -4.20 11.36 -9.63
CA VAL A 26 -5.03 10.45 -10.42
C VAL A 26 -4.17 9.21 -10.73
N ILE A 27 -4.36 8.15 -9.96
CA ILE A 27 -3.65 6.89 -10.18
C ILE A 27 -4.21 6.32 -11.48
N ARG A 28 -3.46 6.48 -12.57
CA ARG A 28 -3.76 5.78 -13.82
C ARG A 28 -3.45 4.31 -13.59
N VAL A 29 -4.47 3.48 -13.70
CA VAL A 29 -4.38 2.01 -13.60
C VAL A 29 -4.39 1.46 -15.02
N GLY A 30 -3.43 0.59 -15.35
CA GLY A 30 -3.41 -0.14 -16.62
C GLY A 30 -4.46 -1.26 -16.67
N SER A 31 -4.53 -2.02 -17.77
CA SER A 31 -5.33 -3.25 -17.82
C SER A 31 -4.83 -4.24 -16.75
N LEU A 32 -5.74 -5.00 -16.14
CA LEU A 32 -5.46 -6.02 -15.11
C LEU A 32 -5.97 -7.40 -15.55
N ASP A 33 -5.92 -7.66 -16.86
CA ASP A 33 -6.42 -8.87 -17.53
C ASP A 33 -5.50 -10.10 -17.40
N SER A 34 -4.28 -9.92 -16.89
CA SER A 34 -3.29 -11.00 -16.76
C SER A 34 -2.43 -10.84 -15.51
N ILE A 35 -1.88 -11.95 -15.01
CA ILE A 35 -0.92 -11.93 -13.89
C ILE A 35 0.28 -11.03 -14.21
N ALA A 36 0.73 -11.02 -15.46
CA ALA A 36 1.81 -10.15 -15.91
C ALA A 36 1.45 -8.66 -15.84
N ALA A 37 0.23 -8.29 -16.23
CA ALA A 37 -0.26 -6.92 -16.16
C ALA A 37 -0.42 -6.46 -14.70
N VAL A 38 -1.00 -7.30 -13.83
CA VAL A 38 -1.10 -7.05 -12.39
C VAL A 38 0.28 -6.86 -11.76
N ARG A 39 1.23 -7.75 -12.06
CA ARG A 39 2.62 -7.63 -11.57
C ARG A 39 3.26 -6.30 -11.97
N THR A 40 3.04 -5.89 -13.22
CA THR A 40 3.56 -4.63 -13.76
C THR A 40 3.00 -3.43 -13.01
N GLU A 41 1.69 -3.43 -12.76
CA GLU A 41 1.01 -2.37 -12.03
C GLU A 41 1.44 -2.33 -10.56
N CYS A 42 1.56 -3.49 -9.88
CA CYS A 42 2.09 -3.57 -8.52
C CYS A 42 3.53 -3.03 -8.43
N ALA A 43 4.40 -3.38 -9.39
CA ALA A 43 5.76 -2.86 -9.43
C ALA A 43 5.79 -1.34 -9.64
N ARG A 44 4.89 -0.79 -10.47
CA ARG A 44 4.72 0.64 -10.67
C ARG A 44 4.30 1.33 -9.37
N LEU A 45 3.31 0.79 -8.66
CA LEU A 45 2.82 1.30 -7.39
C LEU A 45 3.91 1.27 -6.31
N TYR A 46 4.63 0.15 -6.17
CA TYR A 46 5.76 0.03 -5.23
C TYR A 46 6.79 1.14 -5.46
N ARG A 47 7.23 1.33 -6.71
CA ARG A 47 8.24 2.34 -7.06
C ARG A 47 7.73 3.76 -6.81
N ALA A 48 6.46 4.03 -7.10
CA ALA A 48 5.86 5.34 -6.82
C ALA A 48 5.81 5.62 -5.32
N ALA A 49 5.32 4.67 -4.53
CA ALA A 49 5.27 4.77 -3.07
C ALA A 49 6.67 4.89 -2.46
N ARG A 50 7.64 4.09 -2.91
CA ARG A 50 9.02 4.13 -2.41
C ARG A 50 9.74 5.43 -2.72
N ARG A 51 9.45 6.07 -3.85
CA ARG A 51 9.98 7.42 -4.15
C ARG A 51 9.35 8.49 -3.27
N ALA A 52 8.06 8.37 -2.98
CA ALA A 52 7.34 9.32 -2.15
C ALA A 52 7.69 9.20 -0.65
N SER A 53 8.24 8.06 -0.20
CA SER A 53 8.50 7.79 1.22
C SER A 53 9.77 8.44 1.79
N GLY A 54 10.56 9.15 0.98
CA GLY A 54 11.85 9.67 1.40
C GLY A 54 12.94 8.59 1.57
N PRO A 55 14.12 8.96 2.12
CA PRO A 55 15.27 8.05 2.22
C PRO A 55 15.02 6.87 3.16
N GLU A 56 14.33 7.10 4.28
CA GLU A 56 14.00 6.10 5.29
C GLU A 56 12.49 6.08 5.56
N PRO A 57 11.77 5.04 5.11
CA PRO A 57 10.34 4.93 5.32
C PRO A 57 10.00 4.60 6.77
N ASP A 58 8.96 5.24 7.31
CA ASP A 58 8.40 4.88 8.61
C ASP A 58 7.81 3.45 8.62
N ALA A 59 7.51 2.92 9.82
CA ALA A 59 7.01 1.57 9.98
C ALA A 59 5.71 1.30 9.21
N GLN A 60 4.82 2.30 9.15
CA GLN A 60 3.55 2.17 8.43
C GLN A 60 3.77 2.07 6.92
N THR A 61 4.64 2.90 6.38
CA THR A 61 5.00 2.91 4.96
C THR A 61 5.76 1.64 4.59
N ALA A 62 6.69 1.20 5.43
CA ALA A 62 7.39 -0.07 5.27
C ALA A 62 6.40 -1.25 5.21
N GLY A 63 5.39 -1.30 6.09
CA GLY A 63 4.34 -2.32 6.05
C GLY A 63 3.56 -2.33 4.73
N ARG A 64 3.16 -1.14 4.23
CA ARG A 64 2.48 -1.01 2.93
C ARG A 64 3.36 -1.45 1.76
N LEU A 65 4.64 -1.09 1.77
CA LEU A 65 5.61 -1.50 0.76
C LEU A 65 5.81 -3.02 0.76
N THR A 66 5.93 -3.63 1.94
CA THR A 66 6.03 -5.08 2.12
C THR A 66 4.79 -5.80 1.57
N TYR A 67 3.59 -5.27 1.81
CA TYR A 67 2.36 -5.82 1.23
C TYR A 67 2.39 -5.85 -0.31
N ILE A 68 2.86 -4.77 -0.95
CA ILE A 68 2.99 -4.73 -2.42
C ILE A 68 4.03 -5.76 -2.89
N LEU A 69 5.15 -5.90 -2.18
CA LEU A 69 6.17 -6.91 -2.51
C LEU A 69 5.63 -8.35 -2.40
N GLN A 70 4.83 -8.66 -1.38
CA GLN A 70 4.18 -9.97 -1.26
C GLN A 70 3.19 -10.22 -2.39
N ALA A 71 2.44 -9.20 -2.84
CA ALA A 71 1.58 -9.33 -4.01
C ALA A 71 2.38 -9.63 -5.29
N ILE A 72 3.52 -8.96 -5.47
CA ILE A 72 4.44 -9.23 -6.60
C ILE A 72 4.98 -10.66 -6.55
N ALA A 73 5.39 -11.14 -5.37
CA ALA A 73 5.88 -12.52 -5.20
C ALA A 73 4.83 -13.55 -5.64
N ARG A 74 3.58 -13.39 -5.22
CA ARG A 74 2.46 -14.26 -5.65
C ARG A 74 2.21 -14.22 -7.16
N CYS A 75 2.36 -13.05 -7.79
CA CYS A 75 2.24 -12.95 -9.25
C CYS A 75 3.38 -13.71 -9.97
N ILE A 76 4.59 -13.68 -9.42
CA ILE A 76 5.72 -14.43 -9.97
C ILE A 76 5.42 -15.93 -9.87
N GLU A 77 5.05 -16.40 -8.69
CA GLU A 77 4.67 -17.80 -8.45
C GLU A 77 3.55 -18.26 -9.40
N GLY A 78 2.47 -17.47 -9.50
CA GLY A 78 1.35 -17.74 -10.42
C GLY A 78 1.79 -17.84 -11.88
N SER A 79 2.65 -16.91 -12.33
CA SER A 79 3.15 -16.94 -13.72
C SER A 79 4.04 -18.14 -14.03
N GLU A 80 4.79 -18.65 -13.05
CA GLU A 80 5.58 -19.88 -13.24
C GLU A 80 4.68 -21.12 -13.27
N LEU A 81 3.59 -21.13 -12.49
CA LEU A 81 2.59 -22.20 -12.55
C LEU A 81 1.88 -22.23 -13.91
N GLU A 82 1.44 -21.09 -14.44
CA GLU A 82 0.82 -21.00 -15.78
C GLU A 82 1.75 -21.56 -16.87
N LYS A 83 3.04 -21.21 -16.84
CA LYS A 83 4.03 -21.77 -17.79
C LYS A 83 4.15 -23.28 -17.69
N ARG A 84 4.21 -23.80 -16.46
CA ARG A 84 4.33 -25.24 -16.21
C ARG A 84 3.10 -26.00 -16.70
N VAL A 85 1.90 -25.46 -16.45
CA VAL A 85 0.64 -26.05 -16.93
C VAL A 85 0.60 -26.03 -18.46
N ALA A 86 0.89 -24.90 -19.10
CA ALA A 86 0.91 -24.79 -20.56
C ALA A 86 1.90 -25.77 -21.21
N ALA A 87 3.06 -26.02 -20.59
CA ALA A 87 4.03 -27.01 -21.07
C ALA A 87 3.50 -28.44 -20.97
N LEU A 88 2.77 -28.77 -19.89
CA LEU A 88 2.13 -30.09 -19.74
C LEU A 88 1.01 -30.28 -20.76
N GLU A 89 0.16 -29.28 -20.95
CA GLU A 89 -0.93 -29.33 -21.93
C GLU A 89 -0.44 -29.48 -23.37
N GLN A 90 0.74 -28.93 -23.69
CA GLN A 90 1.37 -29.13 -25.00
C GLN A 90 1.92 -30.55 -25.17
N ARG A 91 2.46 -31.14 -24.09
CA ARG A 91 3.00 -32.51 -24.12
C ARG A 91 1.90 -33.56 -24.27
N ASP A 92 0.77 -33.34 -23.61
CA ASP A 92 -0.32 -34.31 -23.54
C ASP A 92 -1.40 -34.09 -24.62
N ARG A 93 -1.16 -33.17 -25.57
CA ARG A 93 -2.02 -32.98 -26.75
C ARG A 93 -1.80 -34.15 -27.73
N PRO A 94 -2.86 -34.86 -28.16
CA PRO A 94 -2.77 -36.01 -29.07
C PRO A 94 -2.28 -35.64 -30.47
#